data_AF-A0A379SWL0-F1
#
_entry.id   AF-A0A379SWL0-F1
#
_cell.length_a   1.000
_cell.length_b   1.000
_cell.length_c   1.000
_cell.angle_alpha   90.00
_cell.angle_beta   90.00
_cell.angle_gamma   90.00
#
_symmetry.space_group_name_H-M   'P 1'
#
loop_
_entity.id
_entity.type
_entity.pdbx_description
1 polymer ?
#
loop_
_entity_poly.entity_id
_entity_poly.type
_entity_poly.pdbx_seq_one_letter_code
_entity_poly.pdbx_strand_id
1 'polypeptide(L)'
;MTYDLGTGVGVSLGEAYTSSKRTLDQITQDKYDNGDRAEAWTGDANNVYLAANYTRTYDMTYMGDTLGSFAHKTDNWEMVGQYQFDNGLRPSLAFLQSRANDVNGLGPLDLVKYIDVSSYYYFNKNMSAYVEYKINMLKDGNPSNSNTDNTVALGLVYEF
;
A
#
# COMPACT_ATOMS: atom_id res chain seq x y z
N MET A 1 -8.66 -4.63 -15.69
CA MET A 1 -8.37 -4.20 -17.07
C MET A 1 -7.24 -3.19 -17.01
N THR A 2 -6.21 -3.32 -17.84
CA THR A 2 -5.02 -2.45 -17.82
C THR A 2 -4.85 -1.84 -19.21
N TYR A 3 -4.60 -0.54 -19.25
CA TYR A 3 -4.42 0.28 -20.45
C TYR A 3 -3.03 0.92 -20.43
N ASP A 4 -2.27 0.74 -21.50
CA ASP A 4 -1.05 1.50 -21.77
C ASP A 4 -1.40 2.71 -22.62
N LEU A 5 -1.04 3.91 -22.16
CA LEU A 5 -1.40 5.18 -22.80
C LEU A 5 -0.42 5.61 -23.90
N GLY A 6 0.68 4.89 -24.16
CA GLY A 6 1.37 4.90 -25.45
C GLY A 6 1.85 6.25 -26.02
N THR A 7 2.22 7.25 -25.20
CA THR A 7 2.65 8.59 -25.68
C THR A 7 4.17 8.82 -25.72
N GLY A 8 5.01 7.77 -25.77
CA GLY A 8 6.48 7.89 -25.69
C GLY A 8 7.03 8.12 -24.27
N VAL A 9 6.12 8.27 -23.31
CA VAL A 9 6.30 8.14 -21.85
C VAL A 9 5.52 6.86 -21.49
N GLY A 10 6.14 5.92 -20.77
CA GLY A 10 5.50 4.65 -20.40
C GLY A 10 4.48 4.85 -19.29
N VAL A 11 3.28 5.32 -19.62
CA VAL A 11 2.20 5.53 -18.65
C VAL A 11 1.17 4.42 -18.80
N SER A 12 0.86 3.72 -17.72
CA SER A 12 -0.17 2.67 -17.72
C SER A 12 -1.17 2.84 -16.57
N LEU A 13 -2.45 2.61 -16.87
CA LEU A 13 -3.57 2.70 -15.94
C LEU A 13 -4.26 1.34 -15.82
N GLY A 14 -4.58 0.91 -14.61
CA GLY A 14 -5.28 -0.35 -14.35
C GLY A 14 -6.47 -0.15 -13.42
N GLU A 15 -7.57 -0.81 -13.70
CA GLU A 15 -8.71 -0.89 -12.79
C GLU A 15 -9.10 -2.36 -12.57
N ALA A 16 -9.45 -2.73 -11.34
CA ALA A 16 -9.93 -4.05 -10.98
C ALA A 16 -11.17 -3.94 -10.10
N TYR A 17 -12.10 -4.87 -10.29
CA TYR A 17 -13.31 -5.01 -9.48
C TYR A 17 -13.47 -6.46 -9.08
N THR A 18 -13.82 -6.71 -7.83
CA THR A 18 -14.10 -8.04 -7.32
C THR A 18 -15.32 -8.00 -6.40
N SER A 19 -16.13 -9.06 -6.43
CA SER A 19 -17.26 -9.23 -5.53
C SER A 19 -17.36 -10.68 -5.14
N SER A 20 -17.43 -10.96 -3.84
CA SER A 20 -17.52 -12.32 -3.30
C SER A 20 -18.63 -12.42 -2.27
N LYS A 21 -19.37 -13.52 -2.27
CA LYS A 21 -20.34 -13.82 -1.22
C LYS A 21 -19.62 -14.30 0.04
N ARG A 22 -19.99 -13.76 1.20
CA ARG A 22 -19.42 -14.17 2.50
C ARG A 22 -20.09 -15.45 3.02
N THR A 23 -19.38 -16.21 3.84
CA THR A 23 -19.92 -17.43 4.45
C THR A 23 -20.89 -17.11 5.59
N LEU A 24 -21.76 -18.06 5.96
CA LEU A 24 -22.76 -17.87 7.04
C LEU A 24 -22.14 -17.46 8.39
N ASP A 25 -20.95 -17.94 8.69
CA ASP A 25 -20.21 -17.59 9.92
C ASP A 25 -19.67 -16.15 9.93
N GLN A 26 -19.66 -15.48 8.77
CA GLN A 26 -19.27 -14.08 8.60
C GLN A 26 -20.47 -13.13 8.46
N ILE A 27 -21.70 -13.65 8.34
CA ILE A 27 -22.93 -12.89 7.99
C ILE A 27 -23.64 -12.28 9.21
N THR A 28 -23.10 -12.40 10.41
CA THR A 28 -23.81 -11.93 11.63
C THR A 28 -23.95 -10.40 11.75
N GLN A 29 -23.35 -9.60 10.85
CA GLN A 29 -23.38 -8.13 10.99
C GLN A 29 -23.64 -7.28 9.73
N ASP A 30 -23.80 -7.83 8.52
CA ASP A 30 -24.04 -6.97 7.35
C ASP A 30 -25.01 -7.53 6.29
N LYS A 31 -25.87 -6.62 5.78
CA LYS A 31 -26.97 -6.89 4.83
C LYS A 31 -26.71 -6.34 3.41
N TYR A 32 -25.48 -5.92 3.11
CA TYR A 32 -25.16 -5.24 1.86
C TYR A 32 -24.30 -6.11 0.92
N ASP A 33 -24.63 -6.08 -0.36
CA ASP A 33 -23.96 -6.82 -1.45
C ASP A 33 -23.04 -5.85 -2.20
N ASN A 34 -22.08 -5.25 -1.49
CA ASN A 34 -21.11 -4.31 -2.06
C ASN A 34 -19.85 -5.06 -2.53
N GLY A 35 -19.30 -4.67 -3.68
CA GLY A 35 -18.03 -5.19 -4.18
C GLY A 35 -16.86 -4.22 -3.98
N ASP A 36 -15.65 -4.74 -4.02
CA ASP A 36 -14.42 -3.99 -3.90
C ASP A 36 -13.98 -3.43 -5.24
N ARG A 37 -13.34 -2.26 -5.19
CA ARG A 37 -12.78 -1.58 -6.36
C ARG A 37 -11.34 -1.19 -6.10
N ALA A 38 -10.47 -1.48 -7.04
CA ALA A 38 -9.09 -1.05 -7.06
C ALA A 38 -8.77 -0.29 -8.35
N GLU A 39 -8.02 0.78 -8.22
CA GLU A 39 -7.53 1.62 -9.30
C GLU A 39 -6.02 1.80 -9.11
N ALA A 40 -5.28 1.75 -10.20
CA ALA A 40 -3.84 1.82 -10.25
C ALA A 40 -3.41 2.73 -11.40
N TRP A 41 -2.48 3.63 -11.12
CA TRP A 41 -1.88 4.53 -12.10
C TRP A 41 -0.36 4.39 -11.98
N THR A 42 0.32 4.22 -13.11
CA THR A 42 1.78 4.09 -13.17
C THR A 42 2.32 4.92 -14.31
N GLY A 43 3.53 5.45 -14.13
CA GLY A 43 4.24 6.21 -15.13
C GLY A 43 5.73 6.01 -14.98
N ASP A 44 6.39 5.68 -16.08
CA ASP A 44 7.83 5.53 -16.18
C ASP A 44 8.35 6.34 -17.37
N ALA A 45 9.26 7.28 -17.09
CA ALA A 45 10.02 7.97 -18.10
C ALA A 45 11.28 8.62 -17.52
N ASN A 46 12.34 8.69 -18.35
CA ASN A 46 13.57 9.42 -18.05
C ASN A 46 14.18 9.03 -16.69
N ASN A 47 14.24 7.73 -16.40
CA ASN A 47 14.70 7.15 -15.15
C ASN A 47 13.85 7.49 -13.91
N VAL A 48 12.69 8.14 -14.08
CA VAL A 48 11.72 8.41 -13.02
C VAL A 48 10.60 7.38 -13.12
N TYR A 49 10.33 6.71 -12.01
CA TYR A 49 9.18 5.83 -11.85
C TYR A 49 8.23 6.42 -10.82
N LEU A 50 6.97 6.61 -11.19
CA LEU A 50 5.90 7.04 -10.30
C LEU A 50 4.76 6.02 -10.39
N ALA A 51 4.22 5.62 -9.25
CA ALA A 51 3.01 4.83 -9.19
C ALA A 51 2.11 5.28 -8.04
N ALA A 52 0.81 5.16 -8.25
CA ALA A 52 -0.20 5.39 -7.25
C ALA A 52 -1.27 4.30 -7.38
N ASN A 53 -1.68 3.71 -6.27
CA ASN A 53 -2.77 2.77 -6.18
C ASN A 53 -3.79 3.30 -5.18
N TYR A 54 -5.06 3.15 -5.54
CA TYR A 54 -6.19 3.39 -4.67
C TYR A 54 -7.06 2.14 -4.64
N THR A 55 -7.27 1.59 -3.46
CA THR A 55 -8.13 0.41 -3.30
C THR A 55 -9.17 0.67 -2.22
N ARG A 56 -10.44 0.60 -2.60
CA ARG A 56 -11.56 0.59 -1.67
C ARG A 56 -12.06 -0.83 -1.50
N THR A 57 -12.04 -1.29 -0.25
CA THR A 57 -12.61 -2.58 0.12
C THR A 57 -13.80 -2.42 1.04
N TYR A 58 -14.77 -3.32 0.91
CA TYR A 58 -15.92 -3.45 1.78
C TYR A 58 -15.85 -4.80 2.48
N ASP A 59 -15.98 -4.81 3.81
CA ASP A 59 -16.07 -6.03 4.62
C ASP A 59 -14.91 -7.04 4.51
N MET A 60 -13.77 -6.65 3.91
CA MET A 60 -12.61 -7.52 3.68
C MET A 60 -11.36 -7.18 4.51
N THR A 61 -11.21 -5.94 4.99
CA THR A 61 -9.99 -5.56 5.73
C THR A 61 -10.08 -6.01 7.17
N TYR A 62 -9.19 -6.92 7.56
CA TYR A 62 -9.08 -7.33 8.95
C TYR A 62 -8.52 -6.18 9.81
N MET A 63 -9.19 -5.88 10.92
CA MET A 63 -8.84 -4.75 11.80
C MET A 63 -7.86 -5.10 12.93
N GLY A 64 -7.24 -6.28 12.86
CA GLY A 64 -6.33 -6.78 13.88
C GLY A 64 -7.03 -7.48 15.04
N ASP A 65 -6.26 -8.25 15.82
CA ASP A 65 -6.77 -9.15 16.85
C ASP A 65 -7.48 -8.42 18.01
N THR A 66 -7.11 -7.16 18.25
CA THR A 66 -7.73 -6.35 19.31
C THR A 66 -9.16 -5.95 18.98
N LEU A 67 -9.47 -5.71 17.70
CA LEU A 67 -10.82 -5.36 17.24
C LEU A 67 -11.59 -6.58 16.75
N GLY A 68 -10.90 -7.66 16.37
CA GLY A 68 -11.48 -8.99 16.11
C GLY A 68 -12.53 -9.02 15.00
N SER A 69 -12.57 -8.02 14.13
CA SER A 69 -13.60 -7.83 13.11
C SER A 69 -13.03 -7.30 11.80
N PHE A 70 -13.87 -7.26 10.78
CA PHE A 70 -13.58 -6.68 9.49
C PHE A 70 -14.13 -5.26 9.42
N ALA A 71 -13.37 -4.34 8.84
CA ALA A 71 -13.83 -2.99 8.59
C ALA A 71 -14.90 -3.02 7.49
N HIS A 72 -16.03 -2.37 7.75
CA HIS A 72 -17.12 -2.31 6.76
C HIS A 72 -16.68 -1.59 5.48
N LYS A 73 -15.84 -0.58 5.61
CA LYS A 73 -15.25 0.14 4.49
C LYS A 73 -13.83 0.59 4.80
N THR A 74 -12.90 0.28 3.90
CA THR A 74 -11.50 0.72 3.98
C THR A 74 -11.08 1.42 2.70
N ASP A 75 -10.45 2.58 2.85
CA ASP A 75 -9.77 3.28 1.76
C ASP A 75 -8.26 3.09 1.92
N ASN A 76 -7.64 2.47 0.92
CA ASN A 76 -6.21 2.23 0.86
C ASN A 76 -5.58 3.11 -0.22
N TRP A 77 -4.56 3.86 0.13
CA TRP A 77 -3.76 4.68 -0.75
C TRP A 77 -2.32 4.24 -0.67
N GLU A 78 -1.71 3.98 -1.81
CA GLU A 78 -0.29 3.69 -1.93
C GLU A 78 0.29 4.56 -3.02
N MET A 79 1.36 5.27 -2.75
CA MET A 79 2.04 6.10 -3.73
C MET A 79 3.52 5.84 -3.59
N VAL A 80 4.22 5.75 -4.72
CA VAL A 80 5.66 5.55 -4.74
C VAL A 80 6.25 6.39 -5.86
N GLY A 81 7.37 7.03 -5.56
CA GLY A 81 8.19 7.74 -6.51
C GLY A 81 9.64 7.33 -6.35
N GLN A 82 10.28 6.98 -7.46
CA GLN A 82 11.65 6.50 -7.48
C GLN A 82 12.40 7.14 -8.64
N TYR A 83 13.70 7.29 -8.45
CA TYR A 83 14.58 7.77 -9.50
C TYR A 83 15.78 6.85 -9.63
N GLN A 84 16.13 6.43 -10.84
CA GLN A 84 17.28 5.58 -11.11
C GLN A 84 18.43 6.44 -11.64
N PHE A 85 19.47 6.62 -10.84
CA PHE A 85 20.71 7.22 -11.33
C PHE A 85 21.50 6.21 -12.18
N ASP A 86 22.25 6.73 -13.14
CA ASP A 86 23.13 5.92 -14.01
C ASP A 86 24.28 5.25 -13.23
N ASN A 87 24.59 5.72 -12.03
CA ASN A 87 25.62 5.14 -11.15
C ASN A 87 25.12 3.92 -10.34
N GLY A 88 23.88 3.46 -10.57
CA GLY A 88 23.28 2.34 -9.86
C GLY A 88 22.56 2.72 -8.56
N LEU A 89 22.55 3.98 -8.15
CA LEU A 89 21.76 4.44 -7.00
C LEU A 89 20.29 4.64 -7.40
N ARG A 90 19.36 4.16 -6.58
CA ARG A 90 17.93 4.34 -6.76
C ARG A 90 17.27 4.80 -5.46
N PRO A 91 17.18 6.12 -5.19
CA PRO A 91 16.32 6.61 -4.13
C PRO A 91 14.85 6.35 -4.44
N SER A 92 14.08 6.17 -3.37
CA SER A 92 12.66 5.86 -3.36
C SER A 92 11.98 6.60 -2.20
N LEU A 93 10.80 7.13 -2.48
CA LEU A 93 9.90 7.71 -1.49
C LEU A 93 8.52 7.09 -1.71
N ALA A 94 7.95 6.49 -0.68
CA ALA A 94 6.61 5.95 -0.72
C ALA A 94 5.74 6.48 0.41
N PHE A 95 4.43 6.53 0.16
CA PHE A 95 3.41 6.84 1.15
C PHE A 95 2.36 5.75 1.09
N LEU A 96 2.06 5.16 2.24
CA LEU A 96 1.00 4.17 2.37
C LEU A 96 0.05 4.56 3.49
N GLN A 97 -1.24 4.51 3.20
CA GLN A 97 -2.31 4.71 4.15
C GLN A 97 -3.42 3.69 3.92
N SER A 98 -3.85 3.03 4.99
CA SER A 98 -5.06 2.22 5.04
C SER A 98 -5.96 2.79 6.12
N ARG A 99 -7.12 3.31 5.72
CA ARG A 99 -8.09 3.94 6.62
C ARG A 99 -9.41 3.20 6.60
N ALA A 100 -9.81 2.65 7.74
CA ALA A 100 -11.16 2.17 7.95
C ALA A 100 -12.08 3.37 8.24
N ASN A 101 -13.14 3.56 7.44
CA ASN A 101 -14.00 4.74 7.54
C ASN A 101 -15.29 4.52 8.34
N ASP A 102 -15.60 3.27 8.68
CA ASP A 102 -16.82 2.93 9.42
C ASP A 102 -16.55 1.77 10.39
N VAL A 103 -16.08 2.14 11.58
CA VAL A 103 -15.76 1.22 12.66
C VAL A 103 -16.79 1.42 13.76
N ASN A 104 -17.60 0.38 14.01
CA ASN A 104 -18.67 0.41 15.01
C ASN A 104 -18.18 0.93 16.37
N GLY A 105 -18.67 2.12 16.75
CA GLY A 105 -18.38 2.76 18.04
C GLY A 105 -17.05 3.53 18.14
N LEU A 106 -16.19 3.51 17.11
CA LEU A 106 -14.87 4.17 17.12
C LEU A 106 -14.72 5.26 16.05
N GLY A 107 -15.54 5.25 15.00
CA GLY A 107 -15.43 6.18 13.88
C GLY A 107 -14.25 5.85 12.96
N PRO A 108 -13.80 6.79 12.10
CA PRO A 108 -12.74 6.52 11.14
C PRO A 108 -11.39 6.34 11.83
N LEU A 109 -10.67 5.28 11.44
CA LEU A 109 -9.40 4.88 12.01
C LEU A 109 -8.35 4.55 10.94
N ASP A 110 -7.14 5.06 11.11
CA ASP A 110 -5.98 4.67 10.29
C ASP A 110 -5.43 3.34 10.83
N LEU A 111 -5.51 2.26 10.04
CA LEU A 111 -4.96 0.93 10.36
C LEU A 111 -3.46 0.87 10.02
N VAL A 112 -3.08 1.50 8.91
CA VAL A 112 -1.70 1.66 8.46
C VAL A 112 -1.53 3.09 8.01
N LYS A 113 -0.43 3.73 8.40
CA LYS A 113 -0.05 5.04 7.86
C LYS A 113 1.44 5.26 8.05
N TYR A 114 2.18 5.35 6.95
CA TYR A 114 3.60 5.63 7.01
C TYR A 114 4.11 6.28 5.72
N ILE A 115 5.24 6.97 5.87
CA ILE A 115 6.11 7.38 4.77
C ILE A 115 7.31 6.46 4.81
N ASP A 116 7.71 5.93 3.67
CA ASP A 116 8.94 5.17 3.51
C ASP A 116 9.95 5.97 2.71
N VAL A 117 11.15 6.12 3.26
CA VAL A 117 12.29 6.73 2.57
C VAL A 117 13.34 5.64 2.41
N SER A 118 13.57 5.24 1.17
CA SER A 118 14.43 4.12 0.83
C SER A 118 15.47 4.51 -0.22
N SER A 119 16.58 3.78 -0.22
CA SER A 119 17.61 3.92 -1.23
C SER A 119 18.27 2.57 -1.50
N TYR A 120 18.34 2.23 -2.78
CA TYR A 120 18.96 1.00 -3.26
C TYR A 120 20.24 1.35 -4.00
N TYR A 121 21.28 0.54 -3.84
CA TYR A 121 22.51 0.66 -4.60
C TYR A 121 22.80 -0.67 -5.29
N TYR A 122 22.74 -0.64 -6.62
CA TYR A 122 23.03 -1.79 -7.46
C TYR A 122 24.51 -1.77 -7.85
N PHE A 123 25.31 -2.68 -7.27
CA PHE A 123 26.72 -2.84 -7.64
C PHE A 123 26.86 -3.43 -9.03
N ASN A 124 26.00 -4.39 -9.35
CA ASN A 124 25.85 -5.04 -10.65
C ASN A 124 24.49 -5.74 -10.68
N LYS A 125 24.19 -6.46 -11.78
CA LYS A 125 22.93 -7.20 -11.96
C LYS A 125 22.69 -8.33 -10.92
N ASN A 126 23.71 -8.71 -10.17
CA ASN A 126 23.72 -9.86 -9.25
C ASN A 126 23.89 -9.44 -7.78
N MET A 127 24.14 -8.16 -7.48
CA MET A 127 24.42 -7.70 -6.12
C MET A 127 23.90 -6.28 -5.88
N SER A 128 23.13 -6.12 -4.81
CA SER A 128 22.57 -4.82 -4.39
C SER A 128 22.55 -4.68 -2.88
N ALA A 129 22.74 -3.45 -2.39
CA ALA A 129 22.46 -3.10 -1.01
C ALA A 129 21.27 -2.15 -0.93
N TYR A 130 20.56 -2.14 0.20
CA TYR A 130 19.47 -1.21 0.42
C TYR A 130 19.42 -0.73 1.87
N VAL A 131 18.91 0.50 2.01
CA VAL A 131 18.48 1.08 3.27
C VAL A 131 17.04 1.54 3.11
N GLU A 132 16.22 1.22 4.09
CA GLU A 132 14.81 1.58 4.13
C GLU A 132 14.50 2.18 5.49
N TYR A 133 13.82 3.32 5.50
CA TYR A 133 13.39 3.99 6.70
C TYR A 133 11.89 4.26 6.66
N LYS A 134 11.15 3.42 7.38
CA LYS A 134 9.73 3.55 7.62
C LYS A 134 9.48 4.55 8.75
N ILE A 135 8.99 5.73 8.37
CA ILE A 135 8.48 6.76 9.27
C ILE A 135 7.01 6.49 9.51
N ASN A 136 6.72 5.87 10.64
CA ASN A 136 5.37 5.52 11.05
C ASN A 136 4.62 6.76 11.53
N MET A 137 3.42 6.96 10.99
CA MET A 137 2.58 8.12 11.27
C MET A 137 1.33 7.75 12.07
N LEU A 138 1.21 6.49 12.51
CA LEU A 138 0.20 6.09 13.46
C LEU A 138 0.50 6.73 14.83
N LYS A 139 -0.55 7.07 15.57
CA LYS A 139 -0.42 7.66 16.90
C LYS A 139 -0.46 6.59 17.97
N ASP A 140 0.31 6.79 19.04
CA ASP A 140 0.25 5.95 20.23
C ASP A 140 -1.17 5.91 20.81
N GLY A 141 -1.59 4.72 21.26
CA GLY A 141 -2.97 4.49 21.68
C GLY A 141 -3.95 4.29 20.52
N ASN A 142 -3.46 3.96 19.32
CA ASN A 142 -4.31 3.55 18.21
C ASN A 142 -5.19 2.34 18.65
N PRO A 143 -6.53 2.41 18.50
CA PRO A 143 -7.43 1.31 18.81
C PRO A 143 -7.11 -0.02 18.11
N SER A 144 -6.41 -0.01 16.97
CA SER A 144 -5.95 -1.22 16.29
C SER A 144 -4.74 -1.88 16.96
N ASN A 145 -4.16 -1.25 18.00
CA ASN A 145 -2.96 -1.67 18.71
C ASN A 145 -1.79 -2.04 17.79
N SER A 146 -1.70 -1.39 16.64
CA SER A 146 -0.63 -1.60 15.67
C SER A 146 0.66 -0.93 16.14
N ASN A 147 1.81 -1.49 15.75
CA ASN A 147 3.10 -0.86 16.03
C ASN A 147 3.11 0.58 15.47
N THR A 148 3.42 1.56 16.32
CA THR A 148 3.51 2.99 16.00
C THR A 148 4.94 3.47 15.86
N ASP A 149 5.92 2.61 16.17
CA ASP A 149 7.33 2.97 16.10
C ASP A 149 7.83 3.04 14.65
N ASN A 150 8.83 3.89 14.46
CA ASN A 150 9.62 3.95 13.23
C ASN A 150 10.50 2.70 13.11
N THR A 151 10.79 2.28 11.88
CA THR A 151 11.62 1.09 11.62
C THR A 151 12.67 1.41 10.57
N VAL A 152 13.91 0.98 10.78
CA VAL A 152 14.98 1.02 9.79
C VAL A 152 15.34 -0.40 9.40
N ALA A 153 15.43 -0.67 8.11
CA ALA A 153 15.94 -1.92 7.57
C ALA A 153 17.19 -1.65 6.71
N LEU A 154 18.15 -2.56 6.80
CA LEU A 154 19.39 -2.54 6.03
C LEU A 154 19.61 -3.96 5.50
N GLY A 155 19.96 -4.08 4.23
CA GLY A 155 20.18 -5.38 3.62
C GLY A 155 21.23 -5.36 2.52
N LEU A 156 21.87 -6.51 2.32
CA LEU A 156 22.69 -6.82 1.18
C LEU A 156 22.11 -8.08 0.53
N VAL A 157 21.86 -8.00 -0.76
CA VAL A 157 21.21 -9.05 -1.55
C VAL A 157 22.16 -9.50 -2.65
N TYR A 158 22.26 -10.81 -2.81
CA TYR A 158 23.01 -11.45 -3.89
C TYR A 158 22.10 -12.43 -4.62
N GLU A 159 22.00 -12.28 -5.94
CA GLU A 159 21.09 -13.03 -6.82
C GLU A 159 21.88 -13.66 -7.97
N PHE A 160 21.54 -14.90 -8.35
CA PHE A 160 22.25 -15.70 -9.35
C PHE A 160 21.49 -15.78 -10.69
#